data_AF-A0A1Q6LD39-F1
#
_entry.id   AF-A0A1Q6LD39-F1
#
_cell.length_a   1.000
_cell.length_b   1.000
_cell.length_c   1.000
_cell.angle_alpha   90.00
_cell.angle_beta   90.00
_cell.angle_gamma   90.00
#
_symmetry.space_group_name_H-M   'P 1'
#
loop_
_entity.id
_entity.type
_entity.pdbx_description
1 polymer ?
#
loop_
_entity_poly.entity_id
_entity_poly.type
_entity_poly.pdbx_seq_one_letter_code
_entity_poly.pdbx_strand_id
1 'polypeptide(L)' 'MQNNNYTQEMFADYHDVVDVSGLQSMLGNIGRQTAYELVRKGSIKAIKVGKLYRIPKINVIAFLTQ' A
#
# COMPACT_ATOMS: atom_id res chain seq x y z
N MET A 1 3.52 25.60 12.32
CA MET A 1 3.92 24.22 12.01
C MET A 1 2.62 23.41 11.96
N GLN A 2 2.06 23.20 10.77
CA GLN A 2 0.82 22.43 10.63
C GLN A 2 1.18 20.95 10.79
N ASN A 3 0.75 20.34 11.89
CA ASN A 3 0.95 18.93 12.15
C ASN A 3 0.10 18.14 11.16
N ASN A 4 0.76 17.46 10.22
CA ASN A 4 0.14 16.58 9.23
C ASN A 4 -0.44 15.32 9.92
N ASN A 5 -1.54 15.48 10.67
CA ASN A 5 -2.26 14.37 11.29
C ASN A 5 -3.02 13.51 10.26
N TYR A 6 -3.18 14.00 9.02
CA TYR A 6 -3.86 13.30 7.93
C TYR A 6 -3.22 11.95 7.57
N THR A 7 -1.91 11.79 7.75
CA THR A 7 -1.21 10.53 7.46
C THR A 7 -1.47 9.46 8.51
N GLN A 8 -1.87 9.83 9.73
CA GLN A 8 -2.28 8.90 10.78
C GLN A 8 -3.71 8.40 10.55
N GLU A 9 -4.57 9.20 9.90
CA GLU A 9 -5.96 8.85 9.62
C GLU A 9 -6.16 8.10 8.28
N MET A 10 -5.28 8.32 7.30
CA MET A 10 -5.39 7.65 6.00
C MET A 10 -5.32 6.13 6.14
N PHE A 11 -6.34 5.44 5.64
CA PHE A 11 -6.49 3.98 5.74
C PHE A 11 -6.57 3.44 7.18
N ALA A 12 -7.18 4.19 8.11
CA ALA A 12 -7.39 3.73 9.49
C ALA A 12 -8.11 2.37 9.59
N ASP A 13 -9.03 2.06 8.66
CA ASP A 13 -9.77 0.79 8.61
C ASP A 13 -8.98 -0.37 7.99
N TYR A 14 -7.76 -0.13 7.49
CA TYR A 14 -6.90 -1.17 6.94
C TYR A 14 -5.87 -1.64 7.97
N HIS A 15 -5.60 -2.95 7.95
CA HIS A 15 -4.52 -3.55 8.73
C HIS A 15 -3.17 -2.90 8.37
N ASP A 16 -2.24 -2.89 9.32
CA ASP A 16 -0.89 -2.34 9.12
C ASP A 16 -0.11 -3.03 8.00
N VAL A 17 -0.47 -4.27 7.69
CA VAL A 17 0.06 -5.05 6.58
C VAL A 17 -1.10 -5.60 5.77
N VAL A 18 -1.10 -5.30 4.47
CA VAL A 18 -2.09 -5.81 3.51
C VAL A 18 -1.43 -6.73 2.48
N ASP A 19 -2.23 -7.46 1.73
CA ASP A 19 -1.79 -8.19 0.55
C ASP A 19 -2.08 -7.38 -0.73
N VAL A 20 -1.85 -7.98 -1.90
CA VAL A 20 -2.07 -7.31 -3.19
C VAL A 20 -3.55 -6.96 -3.39
N SER A 21 -4.49 -7.74 -2.86
CA SER A 21 -5.92 -7.41 -2.95
C SER A 21 -6.24 -6.17 -2.12
N GLY A 22 -5.68 -6.08 -0.91
CA GLY A 22 -5.79 -4.87 -0.08
C GLY A 22 -5.17 -3.66 -0.75
N LEU A 23 -4.01 -3.81 -1.39
CA LEU A 23 -3.40 -2.74 -2.19
C LEU A 23 -4.32 -2.27 -3.33
N GLN A 24 -4.98 -3.19 -4.04
CA GLN A 24 -5.93 -2.82 -5.09
C GLN A 24 -7.03 -1.92 -4.53
N SER A 25 -7.66 -2.31 -3.42
CA SER A 25 -8.72 -1.53 -2.78
C SER A 25 -8.23 -0.17 -2.27
N MET A 26 -7.04 -0.12 -1.65
CA MET A 26 -6.43 1.13 -1.18
C MET A 26 -6.14 2.12 -2.31
N LEU A 27 -5.91 1.64 -3.54
CA LEU A 27 -5.63 2.47 -4.72
C LEU A 27 -6.87 2.71 -5.60
N GLY A 28 -8.08 2.46 -5.09
CA GLY A 28 -9.32 2.69 -5.84
C GLY A 28 -9.71 1.53 -6.76
N ASN A 29 -9.49 0.29 -6.32
CA ASN A 29 -9.80 -0.96 -7.03
C ASN A 29 -9.09 -1.11 -8.39
N ILE A 30 -7.81 -0.76 -8.44
CA ILE A 30 -7.00 -0.96 -9.65
C ILE A 30 -6.90 -2.44 -10.06
N GLY A 31 -6.57 -2.67 -11.33
CA GLY A 31 -6.38 -4.01 -11.87
C GLY A 31 -5.29 -4.81 -11.13
N ARG A 32 -5.53 -6.12 -10.96
CA ARG A 32 -4.59 -7.04 -10.29
C ARG A 32 -3.20 -7.00 -10.89
N GLN A 33 -3.10 -6.99 -12.23
CA GLN A 33 -1.81 -6.93 -12.92
C GLN A 33 -1.04 -5.67 -12.56
N THR A 34 -1.70 -4.50 -12.58
CA THR A 34 -1.11 -3.22 -12.19
C THR A 34 -0.62 -3.25 -10.74
N ALA A 35 -1.42 -3.77 -9.81
CA ALA A 35 -1.02 -3.89 -8.41
C ALA A 35 0.21 -4.80 -8.23
N TYR A 36 0.26 -5.94 -8.91
CA TYR A 36 1.43 -6.82 -8.91
C TYR A 36 2.67 -6.16 -9.52
N GLU A 37 2.50 -5.38 -10.59
CA GLU A 37 3.61 -4.65 -11.20
C GLU A 37 4.19 -3.60 -10.26
N LEU A 38 3.36 -2.86 -9.52
CA LEU A 38 3.82 -1.85 -8.56
C LEU A 38 4.71 -2.46 -7.46
N VAL A 39 4.33 -3.63 -6.92
CA VAL A 39 5.14 -4.31 -5.91
C VAL A 39 6.35 -5.03 -6.52
N ARG A 40 6.22 -5.60 -7.72
CA ARG A 40 7.33 -6.30 -8.41
C ARG A 40 8.43 -5.34 -8.86
N LYS A 41 8.05 -4.14 -9.33
CA LYS A 41 8.99 -3.08 -9.74
C LYS A 41 9.57 -2.32 -8.53
N GLY A 42 9.06 -2.54 -7.33
CA GLY A 42 9.48 -1.83 -6.12
C GLY A 42 8.96 -0.40 -6.03
N SER A 43 8.04 0.02 -6.92
CA SER A 43 7.35 1.31 -6.85
C SER A 43 6.59 1.47 -5.54
N ILE A 44 6.02 0.38 -5.04
CA ILE A 44 5.51 0.27 -3.67
C ILE A 44 6.31 -0.82 -2.96
N LYS A 45 7.04 -0.43 -1.90
CA LYS A 45 7.88 -1.35 -1.14
C LYS A 45 7.02 -2.42 -0.46
N ALA A 46 7.37 -3.68 -0.69
CA ALA A 46 6.68 -4.84 -0.14
C ALA A 46 7.68 -5.93 0.25
N ILE A 47 7.28 -6.77 1.20
CA ILE A 47 8.04 -7.96 1.64
C ILE A 47 7.42 -9.18 0.97
N LYS A 48 8.26 -9.99 0.31
CA LYS A 48 7.81 -11.25 -0.29
C LYS A 48 7.98 -12.39 0.71
N VAL A 49 6.88 -13.04 1.11
CA VAL A 49 6.87 -14.19 2.01
C VAL A 49 6.30 -15.39 1.24
N GLY A 50 7.18 -16.28 0.81
CA GLY A 50 6.84 -17.37 -0.11
C GLY A 50 6.29 -16.83 -1.44
N LYS A 51 5.04 -17.21 -1.76
CA LYS A 51 4.34 -16.75 -2.98
C LYS A 51 3.56 -15.45 -2.78
N LEU A 52 3.46 -14.95 -1.55
CA LEU A 52 2.62 -13.81 -1.20
C LEU A 52 3.45 -12.54 -1.02
N TYR A 53 2.86 -11.40 -1.37
CA TYR A 53 3.37 -10.09 -0.97
C TYR A 53 2.68 -9.63 0.32
N ARG A 54 3.46 -8.99 1.18
CA ARG A 54 3.03 -8.31 2.39
C ARG A 54 3.46 -6.85 2.28
N ILE A 55 2.48 -5.96 2.31
CA ILE A 55 2.64 -4.56 1.94
C ILE A 55 2.30 -3.75 3.20
N PRO A 56 3.29 -3.15 3.86
CA PRO A 56 3.03 -2.23 4.96
C PRO A 56 2.19 -1.05 4.47
N LYS A 57 1.11 -0.70 5.19
CA LYS A 57 0.22 0.41 4.81
C LYS A 57 0.97 1.74 4.64
N ILE A 58 2.00 1.94 5.46
CA ILE A 58 2.89 3.11 5.40
C ILE A 58 3.56 3.28 4.03
N ASN A 59 3.84 2.18 3.32
CA ASN A 59 4.47 2.24 1.99
C ASN A 59 3.45 2.61 0.91
N VAL A 60 2.17 2.31 1.12
CA VAL A 60 1.08 2.73 0.23
C VAL A 60 0.81 4.22 0.45
N ILE A 61 0.74 4.68 1.71
CA ILE A 61 0.62 6.10 2.06
C ILE A 61 1.79 6.87 1.45
N ALA A 62 3.02 6.41 1.67
CA ALA A 62 4.21 7.05 1.11
C ALA A 62 4.20 7.11 -0.42
N PHE A 63 3.56 6.17 -1.11
CA PHE A 63 3.41 6.21 -2.57
C PHE A 63 2.40 7.28 -3.03
N LEU A 64 1.33 7.51 -2.27
CA LEU A 64 0.27 8.48 -2.59
C LEU A 64 0.60 9.91 -2.18
N THR A 65 1.42 10.09 -1.15
CA THR A 65 1.80 11.41 -0.62
C THR A 65 3.21 11.85 -1.04
N GLN A 66 3.82 11.12 -1.96
CA GLN A 66 5.09 11.49 -2.59
C GLN A 66 4.95 12.73 -3.46
#